data_AF-A0A8K0AFS7-F1
#
_entry.id   AF-A0A8K0AFS7-F1
#
_cell.length_a   1.000
_cell.length_b   1.000
_cell.length_c   1.000
_cell.angle_alpha   90.00
_cell.angle_beta   90.00
_cell.angle_gamma   90.00
#
_symmetry.space_group_name_H-M   'P 1'
#
loop_
_entity.id
_entity.type
_entity.pdbx_description
1 polymer ?
#
loop_
_entity_poly.entity_id
_entity_poly.type
_entity_poly.pdbx_seq_one_letter_code
_entity_poly.pdbx_strand_id
1 'polypeptide(L)'
;MPPNVCSCPAGYNPPRCDRNYACESNPCRHGTCQEHHTHYSCSCYDGWQGSTCDTVVNCGHPGSLANGSVIGDRFLYRDTVYFTCDTNYVPVGQTFAHCQGNGQWSASKPQCLFGNTCQSNPCQNGGTCINSVERHECACAEGWTGEICETDISPPHVELCPADKDMTANDNLVTVSWEPPVFSDFRNKTVHVTSNYPGFEETFPWGQYVVQYTATKPFNGLRSSCEFTIRVYPQSTGVGKVAGFFPGNCTMENAINSIKSQYLAELRNSSFSKICTSWLDLCLENNVEVICDEN
;
A
#
# COMPACT_ATOMS: atom_id res chain seq x y z
N MET A 1 -48.71 40.81 -71.85
CA MET A 1 -49.09 41.40 -70.55
C MET A 1 -50.44 40.82 -70.15
N PRO A 2 -50.58 40.08 -69.03
CA PRO A 2 -51.88 39.80 -68.45
C PRO A 2 -52.35 40.99 -67.57
N PRO A 3 -53.66 41.26 -67.43
CA PRO A 3 -54.19 42.59 -67.13
C PRO A 3 -54.43 42.92 -65.65
N ASN A 4 -54.08 42.05 -64.71
CA ASN A 4 -54.50 42.18 -63.30
C ASN A 4 -53.31 42.19 -62.33
N VAL A 5 -52.41 43.16 -62.50
CA VAL A 5 -51.30 43.39 -61.57
C VAL A 5 -51.49 44.78 -60.95
N CYS A 6 -51.92 44.83 -59.70
CA CYS A 6 -52.03 46.08 -58.96
C CYS A 6 -50.63 46.70 -58.75
N SER A 7 -50.51 48.02 -58.93
CA SER A 7 -49.31 48.77 -58.50
C SER A 7 -49.40 48.97 -56.99
N CYS A 8 -48.48 48.38 -56.22
CA CYS A 8 -48.51 48.41 -54.76
C CYS A 8 -47.65 49.56 -54.19
N PRO A 9 -48.01 50.12 -53.00
CA PRO A 9 -47.15 51.04 -52.26
C PRO A 9 -45.81 50.40 -51.87
N ALA A 10 -44.80 51.22 -51.53
CA ALA A 10 -43.49 50.73 -51.08
C ALA A 10 -43.68 49.73 -49.90
N GLY A 11 -43.13 48.51 -50.06
CA GLY A 11 -43.24 47.41 -49.11
C GLY A 11 -44.22 46.29 -49.45
N TYR A 12 -44.97 46.40 -50.55
CA TYR A 12 -45.95 45.36 -50.97
C TYR A 12 -45.72 44.89 -52.41
N ASN A 13 -45.99 43.61 -52.70
CA ASN A 13 -45.88 43.05 -54.06
C ASN A 13 -47.22 42.52 -54.64
N PRO A 14 -47.42 42.63 -55.96
CA PRO A 14 -48.61 42.09 -56.64
C PRO A 14 -48.64 40.54 -56.65
N PRO A 15 -49.79 39.89 -56.92
CA PRO A 15 -51.01 40.42 -57.55
C PRO A 15 -52.10 40.93 -56.59
N ARG A 16 -51.92 40.79 -55.26
CA ARG A 16 -52.93 41.19 -54.27
C ARG A 16 -52.51 42.30 -53.32
N CYS A 17 -51.27 42.80 -53.41
CA CYS A 17 -50.71 43.82 -52.51
C CYS A 17 -50.94 43.49 -51.02
N ASP A 18 -50.87 42.20 -50.68
CA ASP A 18 -51.14 41.63 -49.35
C ASP A 18 -49.87 41.24 -48.60
N ARG A 19 -48.72 41.18 -49.28
CA ARG A 19 -47.44 40.78 -48.70
C ARG A 19 -46.58 41.99 -48.32
N ASN A 20 -46.60 42.36 -47.05
CA ASN A 20 -45.65 43.29 -46.43
C ASN A 20 -44.32 42.55 -46.19
N TYR A 21 -43.21 42.95 -46.81
CA TYR A 21 -41.89 42.36 -46.53
C TYR A 21 -41.42 42.83 -45.15
N ALA A 22 -41.58 41.97 -44.16
CA ALA A 22 -41.33 42.30 -42.77
C ALA A 22 -39.89 42.75 -42.48
N CYS A 23 -38.89 42.27 -43.22
CA CYS A 23 -37.49 42.67 -43.08
C CYS A 23 -37.11 43.98 -43.80
N GLU A 24 -37.96 44.55 -44.67
CA GLU A 24 -37.67 45.86 -45.29
C GLU A 24 -37.53 46.98 -44.25
N SER A 25 -38.19 46.81 -43.10
CA SER A 25 -38.08 47.71 -41.95
C SER A 25 -36.78 47.57 -41.15
N ASN A 26 -35.86 46.68 -41.55
CA ASN A 26 -34.66 46.29 -40.81
C ASN A 26 -34.94 46.01 -39.32
N PRO A 27 -35.86 45.07 -39.01
CA PRO A 27 -36.31 44.86 -37.65
C PRO A 27 -35.22 44.24 -36.75
N CYS A 28 -34.24 43.53 -37.29
CA CYS A 28 -33.14 42.93 -36.54
C CYS A 28 -32.01 43.95 -36.34
N ARG A 29 -31.81 44.46 -35.11
CA ARG A 29 -30.78 45.47 -34.84
C ARG A 29 -29.36 44.93 -34.97
N HIS A 30 -29.10 43.77 -34.35
CA HIS A 30 -27.80 43.11 -34.36
C HIS A 30 -27.94 41.66 -34.83
N GLY A 31 -28.44 41.48 -36.06
CA GLY A 31 -28.63 40.16 -36.65
C GLY A 31 -29.03 40.22 -38.11
N THR A 32 -29.15 39.06 -38.72
CA THR A 32 -29.66 38.91 -40.08
C THR A 32 -31.15 38.58 -40.05
N CYS A 33 -31.93 39.26 -40.89
CA CYS A 33 -33.36 39.06 -40.97
C CYS A 33 -33.69 37.98 -42.01
N GLN A 34 -34.57 37.05 -41.64
CA GLN A 34 -35.09 36.02 -42.52
C GLN A 34 -36.59 36.27 -42.76
N GLU A 35 -36.96 36.40 -44.02
CA GLU A 35 -38.33 36.57 -44.46
C GLU A 35 -39.12 35.27 -44.36
N HIS A 36 -40.31 35.33 -43.75
CA HIS A 36 -41.31 34.26 -43.84
C HIS A 36 -42.60 34.78 -44.49
N HIS A 37 -43.55 33.87 -44.74
CA HIS A 37 -44.80 34.21 -45.44
C HIS A 37 -45.72 35.17 -44.65
N THR A 38 -45.64 35.19 -43.32
CA THR A 38 -46.53 35.96 -42.43
C THR A 38 -45.81 36.68 -41.30
N HIS A 39 -44.49 36.49 -41.17
CA HIS A 39 -43.67 37.04 -40.10
C HIS A 39 -42.21 37.13 -40.56
N TYR A 40 -41.35 37.66 -39.71
CA TYR A 40 -39.90 37.61 -39.88
C TYR A 40 -39.27 36.85 -38.71
N SER A 41 -38.06 36.35 -38.89
CA SER A 41 -37.24 35.84 -37.79
C SER A 41 -35.84 36.43 -37.87
N CYS A 42 -35.29 36.84 -36.72
CA CYS A 42 -33.92 37.32 -36.64
C CYS A 42 -32.97 36.20 -36.25
N SER A 43 -31.87 36.06 -36.98
CA SER A 43 -30.69 35.30 -36.54
C SER A 43 -29.68 36.29 -35.95
N CYS A 44 -29.61 36.34 -34.62
CA CYS A 44 -28.78 37.32 -33.92
C CYS A 44 -27.28 37.02 -34.05
N TYR A 45 -26.48 38.08 -34.08
CA TYR A 45 -25.02 37.97 -33.95
C TYR A 45 -24.65 37.56 -32.51
N ASP A 46 -23.43 37.02 -32.36
CA ASP A 46 -22.94 36.53 -31.07
C ASP A 46 -23.00 37.63 -29.99
N GLY A 47 -23.60 37.31 -28.84
CA GLY A 47 -23.81 38.25 -27.74
C GLY A 47 -25.11 39.06 -27.78
N TRP A 48 -25.98 38.84 -28.77
CA TRP A 48 -27.30 39.49 -28.87
C TRP A 48 -28.44 38.47 -28.83
N GLN A 49 -29.55 38.85 -28.19
CA GLN A 49 -30.74 38.01 -28.03
C GLN A 49 -32.03 38.84 -28.15
N GLY A 50 -33.16 38.15 -28.10
CA GLY A 50 -34.49 38.73 -28.27
C GLY A 50 -35.01 38.59 -29.70
N SER A 51 -36.31 38.81 -29.89
CA SER A 51 -36.96 38.67 -31.20
C SER A 51 -36.45 39.65 -32.26
N THR A 52 -35.81 40.75 -31.84
CA THR A 52 -35.23 41.79 -32.71
C THR A 52 -33.73 41.99 -32.51
N CYS A 53 -33.06 41.12 -31.73
CA CYS A 53 -31.62 41.22 -31.42
C CYS A 53 -31.23 42.59 -30.82
N ASP A 54 -32.09 43.16 -29.99
CA ASP A 54 -31.94 44.47 -29.35
C ASP A 54 -31.41 44.38 -27.91
N THR A 55 -31.43 43.18 -27.32
CA THR A 55 -30.95 42.93 -25.97
C THR A 55 -29.61 42.22 -25.98
N VAL A 56 -28.66 42.69 -25.18
CA VAL A 56 -27.38 41.99 -24.97
C VAL A 56 -27.60 40.73 -24.15
N VAL A 57 -26.88 39.65 -24.49
CA VAL A 57 -26.91 38.39 -23.73
C VAL A 57 -26.43 38.63 -22.30
N ASN A 58 -27.17 38.08 -21.35
CA ASN A 58 -26.88 38.17 -19.92
C ASN A 58 -26.82 36.75 -19.36
N CYS A 59 -25.66 36.37 -18.82
CA CYS A 59 -25.41 35.04 -18.26
C CYS A 59 -25.94 34.87 -16.83
N GLY A 60 -26.39 35.97 -16.20
CA GLY A 60 -26.82 36.00 -14.80
C GLY A 60 -25.66 35.81 -13.81
N HIS A 61 -25.93 36.11 -12.53
CA HIS A 61 -24.93 35.89 -11.48
C HIS A 61 -24.60 34.39 -11.37
N PRO A 62 -23.31 33.97 -11.32
CA PRO A 62 -22.89 32.56 -11.21
C PRO A 62 -23.34 31.80 -9.93
N GLY A 63 -24.15 32.43 -9.07
CA GLY A 63 -24.42 32.01 -7.69
C GLY A 63 -23.23 32.19 -6.74
N SER A 64 -23.39 31.76 -5.48
CA SER A 64 -22.32 31.77 -4.47
C SER A 64 -21.29 30.66 -4.69
N LEU A 65 -20.09 30.89 -4.19
CA LEU A 65 -18.97 29.94 -4.15
C LEU A 65 -18.77 29.52 -2.69
N ALA A 66 -18.73 28.22 -2.41
CA ALA A 66 -18.47 27.73 -1.04
C ALA A 66 -17.00 27.94 -0.68
N ASN A 67 -16.72 28.43 0.53
CA ASN A 67 -15.37 28.78 1.01
C ASN A 67 -14.61 29.70 0.04
N GLY A 68 -15.33 30.65 -0.54
CA GLY A 68 -14.79 31.59 -1.50
C GLY A 68 -15.79 32.68 -1.87
N SER A 69 -15.37 33.51 -2.81
CA SER A 69 -16.09 34.68 -3.30
C SER A 69 -16.00 34.79 -4.82
N VAL A 70 -17.04 35.36 -5.42
CA VAL A 70 -17.07 35.72 -6.85
C VAL A 70 -16.79 37.22 -6.95
N ILE A 71 -15.79 37.60 -7.73
CA ILE A 71 -15.42 39.00 -8.00
C ILE A 71 -15.96 39.37 -9.39
N GLY A 72 -16.90 40.32 -9.39
CA GLY A 72 -17.52 40.87 -10.59
C GLY A 72 -18.94 41.35 -10.31
N ASP A 73 -19.34 42.46 -10.94
CA ASP A 73 -20.64 43.11 -10.77
C ASP A 73 -21.45 43.20 -12.08
N ARG A 74 -20.82 42.84 -13.22
CA ARG A 74 -21.45 42.80 -14.55
C ARG A 74 -21.41 41.39 -15.13
N PHE A 75 -22.52 40.98 -15.75
CA PHE A 75 -22.76 39.60 -16.22
C PHE A 75 -23.21 39.54 -17.69
N LEU A 76 -22.78 40.51 -18.50
CA LEU A 76 -23.15 40.62 -19.91
C LEU A 76 -22.14 39.89 -20.79
N TYR A 77 -22.49 39.64 -22.06
CA TYR A 77 -21.60 39.03 -23.05
C TYR A 77 -20.18 39.64 -23.03
N ARG A 78 -19.17 38.76 -22.97
CA ARG A 78 -17.72 39.05 -22.80
C ARG A 78 -17.27 39.57 -21.43
N ASP A 79 -18.18 39.89 -20.51
CA ASP A 79 -17.77 40.20 -19.14
C ASP A 79 -17.15 38.94 -18.50
N THR A 80 -16.16 39.16 -17.64
CA THR A 80 -15.41 38.10 -16.95
C THR A 80 -15.61 38.24 -15.45
N VAL A 81 -15.90 37.11 -14.80
CA VAL A 81 -15.93 36.98 -13.34
C VAL A 81 -14.72 36.18 -12.88
N TYR A 82 -14.19 36.53 -11.71
CA TYR A 82 -13.10 35.80 -11.07
C TYR A 82 -13.60 35.09 -9.83
N PHE A 83 -13.05 33.91 -9.56
CA PHE A 83 -13.34 33.10 -8.40
C PHE A 83 -12.12 33.11 -7.48
N THR A 84 -12.34 33.48 -6.21
CA THR A 84 -11.30 33.49 -5.18
C THR A 84 -11.72 32.61 -4.02
N CYS A 85 -10.81 31.83 -3.47
CA CYS A 85 -11.07 31.04 -2.27
C CYS A 85 -10.75 31.83 -1.00
N ASP A 86 -11.43 31.50 0.09
CA ASP A 86 -11.22 32.09 1.41
C ASP A 86 -9.88 31.63 2.00
N THR A 87 -9.51 32.21 3.14
CA THR A 87 -8.24 31.89 3.83
C THR A 87 -8.11 30.38 4.09
N ASN A 88 -6.95 29.81 3.79
CA ASN A 88 -6.63 28.38 3.88
C ASN A 88 -7.33 27.47 2.84
N TYR A 89 -8.08 28.03 1.89
CA TYR A 89 -8.64 27.27 0.77
C TYR A 89 -7.89 27.57 -0.53
N VAL A 90 -7.73 26.55 -1.37
CA VAL A 90 -7.05 26.58 -2.65
C VAL A 90 -8.03 26.21 -3.76
N PRO A 91 -8.09 26.95 -4.88
CA PRO A 91 -9.01 26.65 -5.97
C PRO A 91 -8.56 25.44 -6.78
N VAL A 92 -9.48 24.50 -7.03
CA VAL A 92 -9.31 23.40 -7.99
C VAL A 92 -10.30 23.60 -9.14
N GLY A 93 -9.76 23.78 -10.34
CA GLY A 93 -10.51 24.10 -11.56
C GLY A 93 -10.16 25.49 -12.11
N GLN A 94 -11.03 26.02 -12.98
CA GLN A 94 -10.87 27.36 -13.55
C GLN A 94 -11.23 28.44 -12.52
N THR A 95 -10.36 29.43 -12.36
CA THR A 95 -10.54 30.57 -11.44
C THR A 95 -11.19 31.78 -12.09
N PHE A 96 -11.64 31.65 -13.34
CA PHE A 96 -12.36 32.69 -14.05
C PHE A 96 -13.34 32.09 -15.06
N ALA A 97 -14.39 32.84 -15.37
CA ALA A 97 -15.34 32.50 -16.43
C ALA A 97 -15.74 33.76 -17.19
N HIS A 98 -15.90 33.66 -18.50
CA HIS A 98 -16.45 34.74 -19.33
C HIS A 98 -17.85 34.38 -19.84
N CYS A 99 -18.72 35.38 -19.97
CA CYS A 99 -20.07 35.18 -20.47
C CYS A 99 -20.07 35.00 -22.00
N GLN A 100 -20.61 33.86 -22.47
CA GLN A 100 -20.67 33.48 -23.88
C GLN A 100 -21.99 33.91 -24.53
N GLY A 101 -22.05 33.94 -25.87
CA GLY A 101 -23.25 34.41 -26.58
C GLY A 101 -24.46 33.46 -26.52
N ASN A 102 -24.28 32.25 -26.00
CA ASN A 102 -25.38 31.33 -25.69
C ASN A 102 -26.02 31.58 -24.30
N GLY A 103 -25.57 32.61 -23.57
CA GLY A 103 -26.06 32.92 -22.23
C GLY A 103 -25.50 32.02 -21.12
N GLN A 104 -24.44 31.25 -21.40
CA GLN A 104 -23.76 30.42 -20.41
C GLN A 104 -22.36 30.95 -20.11
N TRP A 105 -21.90 30.66 -18.89
CA TRP A 105 -20.53 30.92 -18.49
C TRP A 105 -19.59 29.91 -19.15
N SER A 106 -18.43 30.37 -19.60
CA SER A 106 -17.41 29.54 -20.27
C SER A 106 -16.83 28.41 -19.41
N ALA A 107 -17.03 28.50 -18.10
CA ALA A 107 -16.46 27.63 -17.09
C ALA A 107 -17.45 27.46 -15.93
N SER A 108 -17.43 26.30 -15.30
CA SER A 108 -18.09 26.08 -14.01
C SER A 108 -17.28 26.68 -12.87
N LYS A 109 -17.95 26.90 -11.73
CA LYS A 109 -17.30 27.37 -10.49
C LYS A 109 -16.25 26.34 -10.01
N PRO A 110 -15.07 26.79 -9.55
CA PRO A 110 -14.06 25.89 -8.98
C PRO A 110 -14.53 25.33 -7.64
N GLN A 111 -13.87 24.29 -7.17
CA GLN A 111 -14.00 23.83 -5.80
C GLN A 111 -12.91 24.50 -4.95
N CYS A 112 -13.30 25.19 -3.88
CA CYS A 112 -12.36 25.74 -2.90
C CYS A 112 -12.13 24.70 -1.81
N LEU A 113 -10.94 24.11 -1.83
CA LEU A 113 -10.59 22.95 -1.01
C LEU A 113 -9.53 23.36 0.00
N PHE A 114 -9.63 22.82 1.21
CA PHE A 114 -8.72 23.20 2.28
C PHE A 114 -7.29 22.82 1.90
N GLY A 115 -6.40 23.81 1.88
CA GLY A 115 -5.03 23.69 1.36
C GLY A 115 -3.96 23.50 2.43
N ASN A 116 -4.34 23.45 3.71
CA ASN A 116 -3.44 23.10 4.80
C ASN A 116 -3.97 21.90 5.59
N THR A 117 -4.02 20.74 4.95
CA THR A 117 -4.57 19.51 5.54
C THR A 117 -3.77 19.01 6.75
N CYS A 118 -2.56 19.51 6.97
CA CYS A 118 -1.72 19.19 8.13
C CYS A 118 -1.95 20.05 9.37
N GLN A 119 -2.78 21.10 9.31
CA GLN A 119 -2.98 22.02 10.43
C GLN A 119 -3.46 21.33 11.72
N SER A 120 -4.23 20.25 11.62
CA SER A 120 -4.74 19.49 12.76
C SER A 120 -3.77 18.43 13.29
N ASN A 121 -2.58 18.29 12.72
CA ASN A 121 -1.61 17.21 13.00
C ASN A 121 -2.27 15.81 12.96
N PRO A 122 -2.80 15.38 11.81
CA PRO A 122 -3.61 14.17 11.72
C PRO A 122 -2.82 12.86 11.91
N CYS A 123 -1.52 12.84 11.58
CA CYS A 123 -0.69 11.64 11.62
C CYS A 123 -0.33 11.24 13.07
N GLN A 124 -0.55 9.97 13.40
CA GLN A 124 -0.26 9.39 14.71
C GLN A 124 1.12 8.75 14.78
N ASN A 125 1.53 8.35 15.98
CA ASN A 125 2.70 7.51 16.27
C ASN A 125 4.01 7.96 15.59
N GLY A 126 4.24 9.27 15.51
CA GLY A 126 5.45 9.84 14.93
C GLY A 126 5.45 9.93 13.40
N GLY A 127 4.31 9.72 12.74
CA GLY A 127 4.16 9.96 11.31
C GLY A 127 4.34 11.43 10.94
N THR A 128 4.97 11.68 9.78
CA THR A 128 5.15 13.02 9.23
C THR A 128 3.98 13.36 8.32
N CYS A 129 3.30 14.47 8.59
CA CYS A 129 2.22 14.95 7.75
C CYS A 129 2.75 15.67 6.51
N ILE A 130 2.27 15.24 5.35
CA ILE A 130 2.53 15.82 4.04
C ILE A 130 1.27 16.57 3.62
N ASN A 131 1.41 17.89 3.46
CA ASN A 131 0.29 18.75 3.11
C ASN A 131 -0.10 18.54 1.64
N SER A 132 -1.35 18.15 1.43
CA SER A 132 -1.93 17.86 0.13
C SER A 132 -3.29 18.53 -0.02
N VAL A 133 -3.74 18.71 -1.26
CA VAL A 133 -5.04 19.32 -1.58
C VAL A 133 -6.14 18.28 -1.29
N GLU A 134 -7.20 18.69 -0.58
CA GLU A 134 -8.33 17.86 -0.10
C GLU A 134 -8.03 16.87 1.03
N ARG A 135 -6.89 16.17 0.98
CA ARG A 135 -6.53 15.14 1.98
C ARG A 135 -5.10 15.32 2.44
N HIS A 136 -4.82 14.97 3.69
CA HIS A 136 -3.44 14.85 4.19
C HIS A 136 -2.86 13.50 3.78
N GLU A 137 -1.55 13.43 3.60
CA GLU A 137 -0.83 12.17 3.45
C GLU A 137 0.12 11.99 4.62
N CYS A 138 0.12 10.81 5.23
CA CYS A 138 0.99 10.51 6.36
C CYS A 138 2.14 9.60 5.93
N ALA A 139 3.37 10.10 6.01
CA ALA A 139 4.56 9.26 5.94
C ALA A 139 4.81 8.62 7.32
N CYS A 140 4.47 7.34 7.44
CA CYS A 140 4.55 6.64 8.72
C CYS A 140 5.99 6.34 9.14
N ALA A 141 6.22 6.42 10.45
CA ALA A 141 7.46 5.98 11.07
C ALA A 141 7.61 4.45 10.96
N GLU A 142 8.83 3.95 11.12
CA GLU A 142 9.12 2.52 11.11
C GLU A 142 8.23 1.77 12.12
N GLY A 143 7.65 0.64 11.69
CA GLY A 143 6.72 -0.14 12.50
C GLY A 143 5.26 0.32 12.47
N TRP A 144 4.90 1.35 11.69
CA TRP A 144 3.52 1.85 11.57
C TRP A 144 3.01 1.89 10.13
N THR A 145 1.69 1.71 9.98
CA THR A 145 0.96 1.82 8.72
C THR A 145 -0.46 2.34 8.96
N GLY A 146 -1.25 2.51 7.89
CA GLY A 146 -2.59 3.06 7.93
C GLY A 146 -2.65 4.46 7.34
N GLU A 147 -3.86 5.02 7.21
CA GLU A 147 -4.07 6.35 6.64
C GLU A 147 -3.43 7.43 7.50
N ILE A 148 -3.50 7.26 8.81
CA ILE A 148 -2.96 8.20 9.80
C ILE A 148 -1.92 7.53 10.70
N CYS A 149 -1.28 6.46 10.23
CA CYS A 149 -0.25 5.70 10.97
C CYS A 149 -0.75 5.11 12.29
N GLU A 150 -2.02 4.68 12.32
CA GLU A 150 -2.71 4.12 13.49
C GLU A 150 -2.44 2.62 13.71
N THR A 151 -1.93 1.93 12.70
CA THR A 151 -1.78 0.47 12.71
C THR A 151 -0.33 0.07 12.98
N ASP A 152 -0.10 -0.66 14.07
CA ASP A 152 1.20 -1.25 14.42
C ASP A 152 1.47 -2.51 13.58
N ILE A 153 2.63 -2.52 12.92
CA ILE A 153 3.13 -3.63 12.08
C ILE A 153 4.49 -4.16 12.56
N SER A 154 4.93 -3.78 13.76
CA SER A 154 6.11 -4.38 14.37
C SER A 154 5.81 -5.82 14.81
N PRO A 155 6.74 -6.78 14.68
CA PRO A 155 6.63 -8.07 15.36
C PRO A 155 6.76 -7.92 16.90
N PRO A 156 6.35 -8.93 17.69
CA PRO A 156 6.65 -8.95 19.13
C PRO A 156 8.15 -8.79 19.39
N HIS A 157 8.53 -8.07 20.44
CA HIS A 157 9.92 -7.93 20.84
C HIS A 157 10.34 -9.13 21.71
N VAL A 158 11.52 -9.69 21.45
CA VAL A 158 12.11 -10.75 22.28
C VAL A 158 12.99 -10.09 23.34
N GLU A 159 12.49 -9.97 24.58
CA GLU A 159 13.24 -9.33 25.67
C GLU A 159 14.32 -10.23 26.22
N LEU A 160 13.97 -11.50 26.44
CA LEU A 160 14.87 -12.51 26.97
C LEU A 160 14.64 -13.82 26.23
N CYS A 161 15.71 -14.37 25.68
CA CYS A 161 15.74 -15.69 25.09
C CYS A 161 16.74 -16.54 25.89
N PRO A 162 16.36 -17.74 26.38
CA PRO A 162 17.28 -18.63 27.08
C PRO A 162 18.51 -18.95 26.23
N ALA A 163 19.66 -19.12 26.87
CA ALA A 163 20.85 -19.62 26.21
C ALA A 163 20.79 -21.15 26.06
N ASP A 164 21.63 -21.67 25.17
CA ASP A 164 21.87 -23.10 25.04
C ASP A 164 22.26 -23.72 26.41
N LYS A 165 21.83 -24.96 26.64
CA LYS A 165 22.12 -25.72 27.85
C LYS A 165 22.82 -27.03 27.53
N ASP A 166 23.96 -27.25 28.16
CA ASP A 166 24.74 -28.48 28.05
C ASP A 166 24.66 -29.26 29.38
N MET A 167 24.27 -30.53 29.30
CA MET A 167 23.98 -31.39 30.46
C MET A 167 24.70 -32.73 30.32
N THR A 168 24.99 -33.40 31.44
CA THR A 168 25.51 -34.77 31.47
C THR A 168 24.53 -35.73 32.14
N ALA A 169 24.33 -36.91 31.58
CA ALA A 169 23.43 -37.94 32.13
C ALA A 169 24.17 -39.28 32.34
N ASN A 170 23.95 -39.92 33.50
CA ASN A 170 24.50 -41.25 33.82
C ASN A 170 23.70 -42.37 33.16
N ASP A 171 22.37 -42.34 33.32
CA ASP A 171 21.46 -43.41 32.92
C ASP A 171 20.70 -43.09 31.63
N ASN A 172 21.38 -42.44 30.67
CA ASN A 172 20.84 -41.99 29.37
C ASN A 172 19.72 -40.94 29.42
N LEU A 173 19.14 -40.63 30.58
CA LEU A 173 18.09 -39.60 30.74
C LEU A 173 18.52 -38.53 31.73
N VAL A 174 18.19 -37.28 31.43
CA VAL A 174 18.29 -36.17 32.38
C VAL A 174 17.08 -35.24 32.27
N THR A 175 16.60 -34.78 33.41
CA THR A 175 15.57 -33.74 33.46
C THR A 175 16.22 -32.38 33.36
N VAL A 176 15.80 -31.58 32.38
CA VAL A 176 16.31 -30.25 32.12
C VAL A 176 15.16 -29.27 32.31
N SER A 177 15.33 -28.31 33.20
CA SER A 177 14.41 -27.18 33.38
C SER A 177 15.01 -25.90 32.81
N TRP A 178 14.17 -25.02 32.29
CA TRP A 178 14.56 -23.70 31.79
C TRP A 178 13.51 -22.65 32.14
N GLU A 179 13.93 -21.39 32.13
CA GLU A 179 12.99 -20.27 32.27
C GLU A 179 12.38 -19.99 30.89
N PRO A 180 11.05 -19.83 30.78
CA PRO A 180 10.44 -19.46 29.50
C PRO A 180 10.95 -18.10 29.01
N PRO A 181 11.08 -17.91 27.68
CA PRO A 181 11.45 -16.61 27.12
C PRO A 181 10.41 -15.53 27.45
N VAL A 182 10.90 -14.29 27.54
CA VAL A 182 10.06 -13.11 27.76
C VAL A 182 9.87 -12.40 26.43
N PHE A 183 8.61 -12.26 26.03
CA PHE A 183 8.21 -11.48 24.88
C PHE A 183 7.40 -10.27 25.33
N SER A 184 7.60 -9.15 24.66
CA SER A 184 6.79 -7.95 24.85
C SER A 184 6.25 -7.43 23.53
N ASP A 185 5.29 -6.53 23.63
CA ASP A 185 4.72 -5.82 22.50
C ASP A 185 4.57 -4.33 22.85
N PHE A 186 4.46 -3.49 21.84
CA PHE A 186 4.20 -2.07 21.98
C PHE A 186 2.99 -1.84 22.91
N ARG A 187 3.22 -1.09 24.00
CA ARG A 187 2.25 -0.83 25.10
C ARG A 187 1.88 -2.05 25.96
N ASN A 188 2.77 -3.04 26.11
CA ASN A 188 2.56 -4.25 26.94
C ASN A 188 1.28 -5.02 26.55
N LYS A 189 0.95 -5.06 25.26
CA LYS A 189 -0.18 -5.86 24.78
C LYS A 189 0.11 -7.35 24.93
N THR A 190 -0.93 -8.12 25.24
CA THR A 190 -0.82 -9.56 25.41
C THR A 190 -0.49 -10.24 24.08
N VAL A 191 0.60 -11.01 24.05
CA VAL A 191 0.97 -11.88 22.93
C VAL A 191 0.60 -13.33 23.25
N HIS A 192 0.28 -14.11 22.22
CA HIS A 192 0.05 -15.54 22.38
C HIS A 192 1.36 -16.29 22.15
N VAL A 193 1.86 -16.96 23.19
CA VAL A 193 3.12 -17.71 23.14
C VAL A 193 2.83 -19.20 23.02
N THR A 194 3.44 -19.85 22.03
CA THR A 194 3.41 -21.31 21.84
C THR A 194 4.83 -21.88 21.88
N SER A 195 4.94 -23.18 22.18
CA SER A 195 6.21 -23.91 22.24
C SER A 195 6.07 -25.26 21.54
N ASN A 196 7.16 -25.79 21.01
CA ASN A 196 7.23 -27.17 20.54
C ASN A 196 7.32 -28.21 21.67
N TYR A 197 7.54 -27.77 22.91
CA TYR A 197 7.50 -28.58 24.13
C TYR A 197 6.34 -28.14 25.05
N PRO A 198 5.67 -29.08 25.75
CA PRO A 198 4.47 -28.79 26.54
C PRO A 198 4.78 -28.11 27.89
N GLY A 199 5.97 -28.33 28.46
CA GLY A 199 6.41 -27.72 29.72
C GLY A 199 7.66 -26.85 29.60
N PHE A 200 8.14 -26.40 30.75
CA PHE A 200 9.44 -25.74 30.97
C PHE A 200 10.43 -26.64 31.73
N GLU A 201 10.05 -27.89 31.94
CA GLU A 201 10.85 -28.94 32.53
C GLU A 201 10.49 -30.25 31.82
N GLU A 202 11.47 -30.86 31.16
CA GLU A 202 11.27 -32.05 30.35
C GLU A 202 12.45 -33.00 30.53
N THR A 203 12.23 -34.29 30.24
CA THR A 203 13.27 -35.32 30.34
C THR A 203 13.80 -35.66 28.95
N PHE A 204 15.11 -35.50 28.77
CA PHE A 204 15.77 -35.69 27.48
C PHE A 204 16.71 -36.90 27.52
N PRO A 205 16.70 -37.74 26.46
CA PRO A 205 17.77 -38.69 26.21
C PRO A 205 19.10 -38.00 25.88
N TRP A 206 20.18 -38.78 25.73
CA TRP A 206 21.37 -38.28 25.05
C TRP A 206 21.02 -37.79 23.63
N GLY A 207 21.42 -36.56 23.32
CA GLY A 207 20.90 -35.91 22.13
C GLY A 207 21.14 -34.41 22.07
N GLN A 208 20.81 -33.87 20.91
CA GLN A 208 20.65 -32.43 20.70
C GLN A 208 19.18 -32.14 20.36
N TYR A 209 18.59 -31.21 21.10
CA TYR A 209 17.18 -30.87 20.99
C TYR A 209 17.04 -29.34 20.86
N VAL A 210 16.27 -28.90 19.87
CA VAL A 210 15.98 -27.46 19.68
C VAL A 210 14.63 -27.16 20.32
N VAL A 211 14.65 -26.31 21.34
CA VAL A 211 13.45 -25.77 21.97
C VAL A 211 13.12 -24.46 21.28
N GLN A 212 11.91 -24.35 20.76
CA GLN A 212 11.43 -23.19 19.99
C GLN A 212 10.15 -22.64 20.61
N TYR A 213 10.19 -21.36 20.96
CA TYR A 213 9.03 -20.59 21.37
C TYR A 213 8.66 -19.59 20.28
N THR A 214 7.37 -19.44 20.01
CA THR A 214 6.85 -18.46 19.05
C THR A 214 5.80 -17.58 19.72
N ALA A 215 6.07 -16.28 19.79
CA ALA A 215 5.08 -15.28 20.17
C ALA A 215 4.33 -14.79 18.93
N THR A 216 3.01 -14.76 18.99
CA THR A 216 2.12 -14.31 17.92
C THR A 216 1.20 -13.21 18.42
N LYS A 217 1.11 -12.10 17.69
CA LYS A 217 0.16 -11.02 17.96
C LYS A 217 -1.27 -11.48 17.63
N PRO A 218 -2.24 -11.37 18.55
CA PRO A 218 -3.60 -11.83 18.29
C PRO A 218 -4.33 -11.08 17.17
N PHE A 219 -3.97 -9.83 16.92
CA PHE A 219 -4.74 -8.92 16.05
C PHE A 219 -4.31 -8.94 14.59
N ASN A 220 -3.03 -9.16 14.30
CA ASN A 220 -2.48 -9.17 12.94
C ASN A 220 -1.64 -10.42 12.63
N GLY A 221 -1.47 -11.32 13.61
CA GLY A 221 -0.75 -12.58 13.41
C GLY A 221 0.76 -12.45 13.25
N LEU A 222 1.35 -11.27 13.45
CA LEU A 222 2.81 -11.08 13.39
C LEU A 222 3.51 -11.91 14.46
N ARG A 223 4.68 -12.45 14.11
CA ARG A 223 5.37 -13.44 14.94
C ARG A 223 6.83 -13.11 15.18
N SER A 224 7.30 -13.50 16.34
CA SER A 224 8.71 -13.55 16.69
C SER A 224 9.01 -14.88 17.36
N SER A 225 10.21 -15.40 17.14
CA SER A 225 10.62 -16.70 17.65
C SER A 225 11.91 -16.59 18.44
N CYS A 226 12.01 -17.41 19.48
CA CYS A 226 13.21 -17.61 20.29
C CYS A 226 13.54 -19.10 20.29
N GLU A 227 14.80 -19.43 20.00
CA GLU A 227 15.28 -20.80 19.88
C GLU A 227 16.55 -20.97 20.71
N PHE A 228 16.63 -22.09 21.44
CA PHE A 228 17.83 -22.50 22.16
C PHE A 228 17.99 -24.02 22.11
N THR A 229 19.21 -24.48 22.30
CA THR A 229 19.59 -25.88 22.15
C THR A 229 19.85 -26.51 23.51
N ILE A 230 19.26 -27.67 23.75
CA ILE A 230 19.62 -28.57 24.86
C ILE A 230 20.51 -29.67 24.30
N ARG A 231 21.73 -29.80 24.82
CA ARG A 231 22.68 -30.86 24.49
C ARG A 231 22.90 -31.75 25.71
N VAL A 232 22.67 -33.05 25.57
CA VAL A 232 22.84 -34.03 26.64
C VAL A 232 23.94 -35.02 26.27
N TYR A 233 24.99 -35.03 27.07
CA TYR A 233 26.18 -35.85 26.90
C TYR A 233 26.21 -37.03 27.91
N PRO A 234 26.86 -38.15 27.57
CA PRO A 234 27.17 -39.19 28.54
C PRO A 234 28.14 -38.66 29.60
N GLN A 235 27.95 -38.99 30.88
CA GLN A 235 28.91 -38.63 31.92
C GLN A 235 30.21 -39.42 31.75
N SER A 236 31.34 -38.74 31.54
CA SER A 236 32.65 -39.40 31.43
C SER A 236 33.10 -39.88 32.82
N THR A 237 32.97 -41.17 33.10
CA THR A 237 33.70 -41.80 34.20
C THR A 237 35.17 -41.89 33.76
N GLY A 238 36.01 -41.02 34.32
CA GLY A 238 37.38 -40.81 33.85
C GLY A 238 38.18 -42.11 33.75
N VAL A 239 38.64 -42.45 32.55
CA VAL A 239 40.01 -42.25 32.05
C VAL A 239 39.93 -42.18 30.51
N GLY A 240 40.22 -41.03 29.91
CA GLY A 240 40.63 -40.91 28.49
C GLY A 240 39.61 -41.24 27.39
N LYS A 241 38.32 -40.84 27.51
CA LYS A 241 37.38 -40.86 26.37
C LYS A 241 36.51 -39.62 26.36
N VAL A 242 36.65 -38.79 25.31
CA VAL A 242 35.71 -37.72 25.00
C VAL A 242 34.59 -38.33 24.15
N ALA A 243 33.36 -38.34 24.67
CA ALA A 243 32.20 -38.87 23.95
C ALA A 243 31.62 -37.79 23.03
N GLY A 244 31.89 -37.90 21.73
CA GLY A 244 31.26 -37.11 20.67
C GLY A 244 29.97 -37.76 20.14
N PHE A 245 29.03 -36.96 19.64
CA PHE A 245 27.69 -37.36 19.18
C PHE A 245 27.67 -37.68 17.67
N PHE A 246 27.04 -38.78 17.26
CA PHE A 246 26.69 -39.08 15.86
C PHE A 246 25.16 -38.97 15.66
N PRO A 247 24.66 -38.12 14.74
CA PRO A 247 23.27 -38.13 14.32
C PRO A 247 23.06 -39.16 13.19
N GLY A 248 22.51 -40.34 13.52
CA GLY A 248 22.11 -41.36 12.54
C GLY A 248 22.05 -42.77 13.13
N ASN A 249 21.16 -43.63 12.61
CA ASN A 249 20.97 -45.03 13.04
C ASN A 249 22.23 -45.88 12.76
N CYS A 250 23.24 -45.79 13.62
CA CYS A 250 24.36 -46.71 13.67
C CYS A 250 24.25 -47.55 14.94
N THR A 251 23.63 -48.73 14.83
CA THR A 251 23.81 -49.77 15.85
C THR A 251 25.22 -50.36 15.70
N MET A 252 25.89 -50.69 16.81
CA MET A 252 27.24 -51.31 16.81
C MET A 252 27.34 -52.50 15.85
N GLU A 253 26.26 -53.24 15.65
CA GLU A 253 26.21 -54.43 14.81
C GLU A 253 26.26 -54.14 13.30
N ASN A 254 25.67 -53.03 12.85
CA ASN A 254 25.71 -52.62 11.43
C ASN A 254 27.10 -52.08 11.04
N ALA A 255 27.75 -51.35 11.96
CA ALA A 255 29.14 -50.92 11.78
C ALA A 255 30.09 -52.13 11.73
N ILE A 256 29.95 -53.08 12.67
CA ILE A 256 30.80 -54.28 12.73
C ILE A 256 30.63 -55.18 11.49
N ASN A 257 29.41 -55.36 10.98
CA ASN A 257 29.18 -56.22 9.80
C ASN A 257 29.66 -55.58 8.50
N SER A 258 29.57 -54.26 8.36
CA SER A 258 30.17 -53.54 7.23
C SER A 258 31.70 -53.61 7.26
N ILE A 259 32.30 -53.42 8.45
CA ILE A 259 33.75 -53.56 8.69
C ILE A 259 34.24 -54.98 8.37
N LYS A 260 33.53 -56.03 8.80
CA LYS A 260 33.89 -57.43 8.48
C LYS A 260 33.90 -57.73 6.98
N SER A 261 32.98 -57.14 6.21
CA SER A 261 32.87 -57.40 4.78
C SER A 261 33.97 -56.72 3.95
N GLN A 262 34.47 -55.56 4.39
CA GLN A 262 35.61 -54.86 3.77
C GLN A 262 36.97 -55.42 4.23
N TYR A 263 37.08 -55.86 5.49
CA TYR A 263 38.29 -56.44 6.08
C TYR A 263 38.77 -57.72 5.37
N LEU A 264 37.85 -58.54 4.84
CA LEU A 264 38.20 -59.77 4.12
C LEU A 264 38.63 -59.54 2.66
N ALA A 265 38.41 -58.34 2.10
CA ALA A 265 38.78 -58.02 0.72
C ALA A 265 40.21 -57.45 0.59
N GLU A 266 40.76 -56.82 1.63
CA GLU A 266 41.99 -56.02 1.53
C GLU A 266 43.26 -56.67 2.07
N LEU A 267 43.16 -57.85 2.71
CA LEU A 267 44.31 -58.57 3.30
C LEU A 267 45.29 -59.19 2.28
N ARG A 268 45.16 -58.95 0.97
CA ARG A 268 46.12 -59.48 -0.02
C ARG A 268 47.25 -58.52 -0.43
N ASN A 269 47.14 -57.20 -0.28
CA ASN A 269 48.07 -56.31 -1.01
C ASN A 269 48.51 -55.00 -0.32
N SER A 270 48.23 -54.73 0.96
CA SER A 270 48.78 -53.52 1.61
C SER A 270 49.01 -53.64 3.13
N SER A 271 49.90 -52.79 3.67
CA SER A 271 50.30 -52.78 5.09
C SER A 271 49.29 -52.03 5.97
N PHE A 272 49.03 -52.57 7.17
CA PHE A 272 48.12 -52.06 8.22
C PHE A 272 48.11 -50.52 8.37
N SER A 273 49.30 -49.90 8.37
CA SER A 273 49.46 -48.44 8.49
C SER A 273 48.75 -47.61 7.42
N LYS A 274 48.61 -48.10 6.18
CA LYS A 274 47.95 -47.34 5.09
C LYS A 274 46.43 -47.34 5.19
N ILE A 275 45.88 -48.43 5.71
CA ILE A 275 44.43 -48.56 5.92
C ILE A 275 44.03 -47.56 7.00
N CYS A 276 44.66 -47.59 8.18
CA CYS A 276 44.27 -46.71 9.28
C CYS A 276 44.25 -45.20 8.93
N THR A 277 45.20 -44.71 8.10
CA THR A 277 45.23 -43.30 7.68
C THR A 277 44.06 -42.86 6.79
N SER A 278 43.55 -43.70 5.87
CA SER A 278 42.43 -43.27 5.01
C SER A 278 41.09 -43.22 5.74
N TRP A 279 40.98 -43.96 6.84
CA TRP A 279 39.78 -43.99 7.69
C TRP A 279 39.75 -42.83 8.69
N LEU A 280 40.93 -42.35 9.12
CA LEU A 280 41.03 -41.17 9.98
C LEU A 280 40.48 -39.91 9.29
N ASP A 281 40.74 -39.74 7.99
CA ASP A 281 40.29 -38.57 7.23
C ASP A 281 38.76 -38.55 7.01
N LEU A 282 38.14 -39.72 6.76
CA LEU A 282 36.67 -39.85 6.60
C LEU A 282 35.89 -39.60 7.89
N CYS A 283 36.49 -39.91 9.04
CA CYS A 283 35.86 -39.72 10.35
C CYS A 283 36.08 -38.31 10.93
N LEU A 284 37.18 -37.63 10.58
CA LEU A 284 37.42 -36.23 10.95
C LEU A 284 36.43 -35.27 10.30
N GLU A 285 35.99 -35.51 9.06
CA GLU A 285 34.93 -34.72 8.41
C GLU A 285 33.56 -34.86 9.09
N ASN A 286 33.34 -35.93 9.88
CA ASN A 286 32.11 -36.18 10.65
C ASN A 286 32.31 -36.05 12.16
N ASN A 287 33.42 -35.42 12.58
CA ASN A 287 33.74 -35.05 13.95
C ASN A 287 33.81 -36.23 14.95
N VAL A 288 34.37 -37.37 14.51
CA VAL A 288 34.61 -38.53 15.37
C VAL A 288 36.06 -39.00 15.33
N GLU A 289 36.59 -39.29 16.52
CA GLU A 289 37.95 -39.77 16.72
C GLU A 289 38.01 -41.32 16.63
N VAL A 290 38.91 -41.83 15.81
CA VAL A 290 39.13 -43.26 15.57
C VAL A 290 40.53 -43.63 16.07
N ILE A 291 40.63 -44.69 16.88
CA ILE A 291 41.91 -45.24 17.36
C ILE A 291 42.08 -46.63 16.75
N CYS A 292 43.12 -46.82 15.93
CA CYS A 292 43.53 -48.13 15.45
C CYS A 292 44.63 -48.70 16.35
N ASP A 293 44.46 -49.93 16.83
CA ASP A 293 45.50 -50.71 17.51
C ASP A 293 45.81 -51.96 16.68
N GLU A 294 47.07 -52.38 16.65
CA GLU A 294 47.57 -53.55 15.93
C GLU A 294 47.27 -54.89 16.66
N ASN A 295 46.56 -54.85 17.79
CA ASN A 295 46.20 -56.02 18.60
C ASN A 295 44.71 -56.35 18.60
#